data_AF-A0A644TDL9-F1
#
_entry.id   AF-A0A644TDL9-F1
#
_cell.length_a   1.000
_cell.length_b   1.000
_cell.length_c   1.000
_cell.angle_alpha   90.00
_cell.angle_beta   90.00
_cell.angle_gamma   90.00
#
_symmetry.space_group_name_H-M   'P 1'
#
loop_
_entity.id
_entity.type
_entity.pdbx_description
1 polymer ?
#
loop_
_entity_poly.entity_id
_entity_poly.type
_entity_poly.pdbx_seq_one_letter_code
_entity_poly.pdbx_strand_id
1 'polypeptide(L)'
;MPHITVLLNKSPITGEVNAYHDKNTLSIFGCGLYCDVKAKPAFLLSNIMTPYIPIVTDGKEPDLSVVASKLAEGVKKTLSRAQKSLSGAVAGKKRSQKEVVGECLQEAIAKASGNGEYRFSLRQLYYAVRPYVIRETGREPDYPYFCKELIGGYEAEHGDIPLMYRDERGTLYHPHSGRDISIGTIAVENYHKPAWTFNKVLYIEKEGFFHVLKEKKIPEKYDLALLTSKGYASRAVKDLLDALGEHGEEEITFFCIHDADAYGTLIYETLQNETRARPGRKVKIINLGLDPEEAVDMGLEVEEVETGRKRAVAGYLDPRWENWLQGHRVELNAMSTPQFLAWLEGKIRLYDQGKVIPTENIMEESLEQSLEAKLGRVIADEILEQNHYDDQVAAAVRQVKQRYHDSQTCGSQAPLKETVQAELAREPVNLWKNVVEEVSEGIIKNYRF
;
A
#
# COMPACT_ATOMS: atom_id res chain seq x y z
N MET A 1 16.11 -27.21 42.17
CA MET A 1 16.89 -27.92 41.14
C MET A 1 15.97 -28.90 40.42
N PRO A 2 16.15 -29.16 39.12
CA PRO A 2 15.40 -30.21 38.44
C PRO A 2 15.65 -31.57 39.11
N HIS A 3 14.68 -32.47 39.04
CA HIS A 3 14.77 -33.78 39.66
C HIS A 3 13.94 -34.79 38.87
N ILE A 4 14.38 -36.04 38.83
CA ILE A 4 13.66 -37.14 38.20
C ILE A 4 13.62 -38.36 39.13
N THR A 5 12.45 -38.98 39.21
CA THR A 5 12.28 -40.30 39.82
C THR A 5 11.92 -41.29 38.72
N VAL A 6 12.66 -42.39 38.61
CA VAL A 6 12.38 -43.47 37.67
C VAL A 6 11.88 -44.69 38.43
N LEU A 7 10.72 -45.19 38.00
CA LEU A 7 10.11 -46.42 38.49
C LEU A 7 10.14 -47.45 37.36
N LEU A 8 10.42 -48.71 37.71
CA LEU A 8 10.25 -49.86 36.86
C LEU A 8 9.13 -50.73 37.44
N ASN A 9 8.09 -50.98 36.64
CA ASN A 9 6.90 -51.74 37.07
C ASN A 9 6.32 -51.22 38.39
N LYS A 10 6.28 -49.88 38.55
CA LYS A 10 5.81 -49.12 39.74
C LYS A 10 6.71 -49.19 40.98
N SER A 11 7.87 -49.83 40.89
CA SER A 11 8.86 -49.86 41.98
C SER A 11 10.06 -48.96 41.65
N PRO A 12 10.64 -48.23 42.62
CA PRO A 12 11.87 -47.47 42.38
C PRO A 12 12.99 -48.36 41.88
N ILE A 13 13.76 -47.88 40.91
CA ILE A 13 14.96 -48.57 40.44
C ILE A 13 16.06 -48.48 41.50
N THR A 14 17.02 -49.41 41.47
CA THR A 14 18.16 -49.43 42.41
C THR A 14 19.31 -48.52 42.00
N GLY A 15 19.34 -48.05 40.75
CA GLY A 15 20.35 -47.11 40.26
C GLY A 15 19.90 -45.64 40.30
N GLU A 16 20.86 -44.73 40.20
CA GLU A 16 20.58 -43.29 40.21
C GLU A 16 20.37 -42.74 38.80
N VAL A 17 19.33 -41.92 38.64
CA VAL A 17 19.08 -41.13 37.43
C VAL A 17 18.95 -39.68 37.85
N ASN A 18 19.78 -38.83 37.26
CA ASN A 18 19.89 -37.42 37.60
C ASN A 18 19.30 -36.56 36.49
N ALA A 19 18.76 -35.42 36.88
CA ALA A 19 18.31 -34.38 35.97
C ALA A 19 19.11 -33.10 36.25
N TYR A 20 19.65 -32.51 35.19
CA TYR A 20 20.39 -31.26 35.24
C TYR A 20 19.81 -30.29 34.21
N HIS A 21 19.84 -29.00 34.50
CA HIS A 21 19.35 -27.99 33.57
C HIS A 21 20.39 -26.90 33.37
N ASP A 22 20.79 -26.70 32.12
CA ASP A 22 21.63 -25.59 31.69
C ASP A 22 20.95 -24.77 30.59
N LYS A 23 20.96 -23.45 30.76
CA LYS A 23 20.33 -22.44 29.87
C LYS A 23 18.88 -22.75 29.51
N ASN A 24 18.67 -23.56 28.45
CA ASN A 24 17.37 -23.92 27.89
C ASN A 24 17.17 -25.43 27.70
N THR A 25 18.07 -26.25 28.27
CA THR A 25 18.11 -27.69 28.05
C THR A 25 18.06 -28.43 29.39
N LEU A 26 17.11 -29.35 29.52
CA LEU A 26 17.00 -30.32 30.60
C LEU A 26 17.65 -31.62 30.14
N SER A 27 18.80 -31.94 30.73
CA SER A 27 19.56 -33.16 30.51
C SER A 27 19.22 -34.19 31.57
N ILE A 28 18.89 -35.42 31.16
CA ILE A 28 18.56 -36.55 32.03
C ILE A 28 19.57 -37.66 31.75
N PHE A 29 20.26 -38.14 32.79
CA PHE A 29 21.32 -39.12 32.62
C PHE A 29 21.46 -40.06 33.83
N GLY A 30 21.90 -41.30 33.59
CA GLY A 30 22.13 -42.33 34.62
C GLY A 30 21.56 -43.70 34.22
N CYS A 31 22.08 -44.79 34.78
CA CYS A 31 21.65 -46.17 34.44
C CYS A 31 21.66 -46.46 32.92
N GLY A 32 22.65 -45.97 32.17
CA GLY A 32 22.72 -46.11 30.69
C GLY A 32 21.80 -45.17 29.89
N LEU A 33 20.98 -44.35 30.55
CA LEU A 33 20.17 -43.29 29.92
C LEU A 33 21.00 -42.03 29.70
N TYR A 34 20.84 -41.39 28.54
CA TYR A 34 21.23 -40.01 28.28
C TYR A 34 20.23 -39.35 27.33
N CYS A 35 19.59 -38.26 27.72
CA CYS A 35 18.73 -37.49 26.83
C CYS A 35 18.66 -36.00 27.17
N ASP A 36 18.59 -35.18 26.12
CA ASP A 36 18.45 -33.73 26.21
C ASP A 36 17.09 -33.28 25.68
N VAL A 37 16.40 -32.45 26.46
CA VAL A 37 15.10 -31.89 26.10
C VAL A 37 15.12 -30.38 26.29
N LYS A 38 14.81 -29.62 25.22
CA LYS A 38 14.63 -28.16 25.33
C LYS A 38 13.40 -27.85 26.19
N ALA A 39 13.61 -27.48 27.44
CA ALA A 39 12.55 -27.24 28.41
C ALA A 39 13.07 -26.42 29.59
N LYS A 40 12.12 -25.83 30.36
CA LYS A 40 12.40 -25.21 31.66
C LYS A 40 12.71 -26.30 32.72
N PRO A 41 13.33 -25.97 33.86
CA PRO A 41 13.54 -26.92 34.95
C PRO A 41 12.22 -27.55 35.40
N ALA A 42 12.21 -28.87 35.58
CA ALA A 42 11.00 -29.61 35.93
C ALA A 42 11.29 -30.73 36.96
N PHE A 43 10.24 -31.11 37.69
CA PHE A 43 10.20 -32.32 38.50
C PHE A 43 9.49 -33.41 37.70
N LEU A 44 10.17 -34.52 37.46
CA LEU A 44 9.70 -35.61 36.62
C LEU A 44 9.51 -36.89 37.43
N LEU A 45 8.43 -37.60 37.16
CA LEU A 45 8.20 -38.97 37.60
C LEU A 45 7.95 -39.82 36.36
N SER A 46 8.83 -40.78 36.10
CA SER A 46 8.69 -41.71 34.98
C SER A 46 8.45 -43.12 35.49
N ASN A 47 7.41 -43.78 34.98
CA ASN A 47 7.16 -45.19 35.27
C ASN A 47 7.26 -46.01 33.98
N ILE A 48 8.23 -46.92 33.94
CA ILE A 48 8.51 -47.81 32.82
C ILE A 48 7.86 -49.15 33.12
N MET A 49 6.88 -49.54 32.30
CA MET A 49 6.22 -50.84 32.37
C MET A 49 6.81 -51.75 31.29
N THR A 50 7.50 -52.82 31.68
CA THR A 50 8.09 -53.77 30.73
C THR A 50 8.18 -55.17 31.34
N PRO A 51 7.92 -56.24 30.57
CA PRO A 51 8.07 -57.62 31.04
C PRO A 51 9.54 -58.02 31.26
N TYR A 52 10.47 -57.32 30.62
CA TYR A 52 11.91 -57.59 30.72
C TYR A 52 12.71 -56.29 30.61
N ILE A 53 13.75 -56.16 31.44
CA ILE A 53 14.78 -55.12 31.37
C ILE A 53 16.15 -55.79 31.57
N PRO A 54 17.17 -55.49 30.77
CA PRO A 54 18.53 -55.92 31.07
C PRO A 54 19.03 -55.28 32.37
N ILE A 55 19.91 -55.99 33.09
CA ILE A 55 20.54 -55.51 34.32
C ILE A 55 22.05 -55.42 34.08
N VAL A 56 22.67 -54.30 34.48
CA VAL A 56 24.08 -53.99 34.19
C VAL A 56 25.01 -54.36 35.35
N THR A 57 24.48 -54.46 36.57
CA THR A 57 25.28 -54.71 37.79
C THR A 57 24.64 -55.74 38.73
N ASP A 58 25.46 -56.35 39.61
CA ASP A 58 24.98 -57.25 40.68
C ASP A 58 23.98 -56.57 41.63
N GLY A 59 23.96 -55.23 41.66
CA GLY A 59 23.02 -54.39 42.40
C GLY A 59 21.62 -54.27 41.77
N LYS A 60 21.28 -55.11 40.79
CA LYS A 60 20.01 -55.08 40.04
C LYS A 60 19.73 -53.77 39.29
N GLU A 61 20.76 -53.00 38.98
CA GLU A 61 20.61 -51.74 38.25
C GLU A 61 20.14 -52.00 36.81
N PRO A 62 19.01 -51.40 36.38
CA PRO A 62 18.49 -51.61 35.04
C PRO A 62 19.31 -50.87 33.98
N ASP A 63 19.48 -51.48 32.81
CA ASP A 63 19.95 -50.76 31.62
C ASP A 63 18.78 -49.99 30.99
N LEU A 64 18.79 -48.67 31.11
CA LEU A 64 17.76 -47.80 30.54
C LEU A 64 18.08 -47.36 29.11
N SER A 65 19.23 -47.75 28.54
CA SER A 65 19.59 -47.41 27.16
C SER A 65 18.57 -47.96 26.15
N VAL A 66 18.02 -49.15 26.42
CA VAL A 66 17.01 -49.83 25.59
C VAL A 66 15.67 -49.10 25.49
N VAL A 67 15.40 -48.20 26.43
CA VAL A 67 14.17 -47.39 26.48
C VAL A 67 14.42 -45.89 26.33
N ALA A 68 15.68 -45.47 26.12
CA ALA A 68 16.08 -44.07 26.10
C ALA A 68 15.30 -43.22 25.08
N SER A 69 15.09 -43.73 23.87
CA SER A 69 14.37 -43.02 22.81
C SER A 69 12.90 -42.77 23.18
N LYS A 70 12.20 -43.80 23.69
CA LYS A 70 10.80 -43.72 24.11
C LYS A 70 10.62 -42.82 25.33
N LEU A 71 11.56 -42.89 26.26
CA LEU A 71 11.55 -42.05 27.45
C LEU A 71 11.74 -40.57 27.07
N ALA A 72 12.70 -40.27 26.19
CA ALA A 72 12.93 -38.92 25.69
C ALA A 72 11.70 -38.34 24.97
N GLU A 73 11.04 -39.13 24.11
CA GLU A 73 9.80 -38.72 23.44
C GLU A 73 8.67 -38.46 24.44
N GLY A 74 8.49 -39.35 25.42
CA GLY A 74 7.48 -39.22 26.48
C GLY A 74 7.68 -37.97 27.32
N VAL A 75 8.92 -37.68 27.72
CA VAL A 75 9.29 -36.46 28.45
C VAL A 75 9.01 -35.22 27.61
N LYS A 76 9.43 -35.18 26.34
CA LYS A 76 9.18 -34.06 25.43
C LYS A 76 7.68 -33.77 25.26
N LYS A 77 6.87 -34.81 25.06
CA LYS A 77 5.42 -34.69 24.91
C LYS A 77 4.75 -34.17 26.18
N THR A 78 5.17 -34.68 27.34
CA THR A 78 4.63 -34.28 28.65
C THR A 78 4.98 -32.83 28.97
N LEU A 79 6.24 -32.43 28.77
CA LEU A 79 6.69 -31.07 29.00
C LEU A 79 6.02 -30.08 28.05
N SER A 80 5.82 -30.42 26.77
CA SER A 80 5.08 -29.58 25.83
C SER A 80 3.61 -29.38 26.24
N ARG A 81 2.96 -30.44 26.74
CA ARG A 81 1.58 -30.36 27.26
C ARG A 81 1.51 -29.54 28.54
N ALA A 82 2.43 -29.74 29.48
CA ALA A 82 2.51 -28.97 30.71
C ALA A 82 2.77 -27.49 30.42
N GLN A 83 3.68 -27.17 29.49
CA GLN A 83 3.92 -25.79 29.04
C GLN A 83 2.66 -25.15 28.44
N LYS A 84 1.91 -25.87 27.59
CA LYS A 84 0.63 -25.38 27.06
C LYS A 84 -0.39 -25.13 28.17
N SER A 85 -0.48 -26.02 29.15
CA SER A 85 -1.39 -25.87 30.29
C SER A 85 -0.99 -24.71 31.21
N LEU A 86 0.31 -24.51 31.46
CA LEU A 86 0.85 -23.38 32.22
C LEU A 86 0.65 -22.05 31.47
N SER A 87 0.82 -22.02 30.14
CA SER A 87 0.51 -20.85 29.34
C SER A 87 -0.99 -20.51 29.31
N GLY A 88 -1.86 -21.52 29.50
CA GLY A 88 -3.31 -21.32 29.64
C GLY A 88 -3.74 -20.89 31.05
N ALA A 89 -3.05 -21.33 32.09
CA ALA A 89 -3.42 -21.06 33.49
C ALA A 89 -2.81 -19.76 34.08
N VAL A 90 -1.67 -19.30 33.56
CA VAL A 90 -0.97 -18.09 34.06
C VAL A 90 -1.33 -16.83 33.27
N ALA A 91 -2.03 -16.96 32.14
CA ALA A 91 -2.62 -15.82 31.45
C ALA A 91 -4.01 -15.53 32.05
N GLY A 92 -4.07 -14.73 33.11
CA GLY A 92 -5.25 -13.89 33.31
C GLY A 92 -5.53 -13.21 31.98
N LYS A 93 -6.75 -13.37 31.46
CA LYS A 93 -7.20 -13.04 30.09
C LYS A 93 -6.43 -11.84 29.52
N LYS A 94 -5.30 -12.08 28.85
CA LYS A 94 -4.53 -10.99 28.24
C LYS A 94 -5.42 -10.44 27.15
N ARG A 95 -5.85 -9.19 27.33
CA ARG A 95 -6.76 -8.50 26.42
C ARG A 95 -6.18 -8.61 25.02
N SER A 96 -7.02 -9.02 24.08
CA SER A 96 -6.58 -9.15 22.69
C SER A 96 -6.32 -7.77 22.10
N GLN A 97 -5.42 -7.69 21.11
CA GLN A 97 -5.19 -6.43 20.40
C GLN A 97 -6.50 -5.86 19.82
N LYS A 98 -7.41 -6.72 19.32
CA LYS A 98 -8.72 -6.31 18.79
C LYS A 98 -9.58 -5.63 19.85
N GLU A 99 -9.68 -6.20 21.05
CA GLU A 99 -10.45 -5.62 22.16
C GLU A 99 -9.86 -4.26 22.59
N VAL A 100 -8.54 -4.18 22.75
CA VAL A 100 -7.87 -2.93 23.17
C VAL A 100 -8.05 -1.83 22.13
N VAL A 101 -7.86 -2.16 20.84
CA VAL A 101 -8.05 -1.18 19.76
C VAL A 101 -9.50 -0.75 19.68
N GLY A 102 -10.46 -1.67 19.76
CA GLY A 102 -11.90 -1.32 19.71
C GLY A 102 -12.31 -0.34 20.81
N GLU A 103 -11.76 -0.46 22.01
CA GLU A 103 -12.07 0.45 23.11
C GLU A 103 -11.35 1.80 23.03
N CYS A 104 -10.09 1.84 22.58
CA CYS A 104 -9.33 3.10 22.50
C CYS A 104 -9.46 3.83 21.17
N LEU A 105 -10.10 3.25 20.15
CA LEU A 105 -10.13 3.80 18.79
C LEU A 105 -10.69 5.22 18.74
N GLN A 106 -11.79 5.49 19.45
CA GLN A 106 -12.40 6.83 19.45
C GLN A 106 -11.48 7.88 20.09
N GLU A 107 -10.84 7.56 21.22
CA GLU A 107 -9.85 8.45 21.84
C GLU A 107 -8.63 8.65 20.93
N ALA A 108 -8.19 7.60 20.23
CA ALA A 108 -7.08 7.68 19.30
C ALA A 108 -7.41 8.53 18.06
N ILE A 109 -8.64 8.44 17.55
CA ILE A 109 -9.15 9.31 16.47
C ILE A 109 -9.21 10.76 16.94
N ALA A 110 -9.78 11.03 18.12
CA ALA A 110 -9.85 12.37 18.68
C ALA A 110 -8.44 12.97 18.86
N LYS A 111 -7.48 12.18 19.37
CA LYS A 111 -6.09 12.59 19.51
C LYS A 111 -5.41 12.87 18.16
N ALA A 112 -5.61 12.01 17.16
CA ALA A 112 -4.97 12.15 15.86
C ALA A 112 -5.54 13.32 15.03
N SER A 113 -6.85 13.55 15.16
CA SER A 113 -7.57 14.62 14.45
C SER A 113 -7.59 15.97 15.17
N GLY A 114 -7.07 16.06 16.40
CA GLY A 114 -7.26 17.26 17.22
C GLY A 114 -8.74 17.54 17.51
N ASN A 115 -9.49 16.51 17.91
CA ASN A 115 -10.95 16.55 18.13
C ASN A 115 -11.77 16.92 16.88
N GLY A 116 -11.34 16.43 15.71
CA GLY A 116 -12.05 16.62 14.45
C GLY A 116 -11.71 17.91 13.70
N GLU A 117 -10.71 18.67 14.16
CA GLU A 117 -10.27 19.90 13.52
C GLU A 117 -9.38 19.62 12.29
N TYR A 118 -8.60 18.54 12.33
CA TYR A 118 -7.58 18.23 11.32
C TYR A 118 -7.78 16.85 10.69
N ARG A 119 -7.47 16.77 9.39
CA ARG A 119 -7.26 15.49 8.70
C ARG A 119 -6.02 14.79 9.24
N PHE A 120 -6.06 13.45 9.32
CA PHE A 120 -4.97 12.64 9.88
C PHE A 120 -4.74 11.36 9.06
N SER A 121 -3.50 10.86 9.05
CA SER A 121 -3.16 9.65 8.32
C SER A 121 -3.45 8.38 9.13
N LEU A 122 -3.69 7.26 8.44
CA LEU A 122 -3.77 5.94 9.06
C LEU A 122 -2.52 5.61 9.92
N ARG A 123 -1.36 6.13 9.55
CA ARG A 123 -0.12 5.99 10.33
C ARG A 123 -0.15 6.81 11.62
N GLN A 124 -0.69 8.03 11.59
CA GLN A 124 -0.91 8.82 12.81
C GLN A 124 -1.88 8.11 13.75
N LEU A 125 -2.96 7.53 13.22
CA LEU A 125 -3.89 6.73 14.01
C LEU A 125 -3.21 5.51 14.64
N TYR A 126 -2.38 4.78 13.88
CA TYR A 126 -1.58 3.67 14.42
C TYR A 126 -0.71 4.12 15.60
N TYR A 127 -0.02 5.26 15.49
CA TYR A 127 0.79 5.79 16.58
C TYR A 127 -0.01 6.31 17.77
N ALA A 128 -1.25 6.78 17.54
CA ALA A 128 -2.15 7.15 18.63
C ALA A 128 -2.62 5.91 19.41
N VAL A 129 -2.87 4.79 18.72
CA VAL A 129 -3.29 3.50 19.32
C VAL A 129 -2.14 2.74 19.98
N ARG A 130 -0.93 2.80 19.42
CA ARG A 130 0.24 2.00 19.83
C ARG A 130 0.54 2.02 21.34
N PRO A 131 0.54 3.16 22.05
CA PRO A 131 0.77 3.20 23.50
C PRO A 131 -0.26 2.39 24.30
N TYR A 132 -1.53 2.41 23.90
CA TYR A 132 -2.60 1.65 24.57
C TYR A 132 -2.39 0.15 24.42
N VAL A 133 -2.08 -0.31 23.19
CA VAL A 133 -1.82 -1.73 22.92
C VAL A 133 -0.59 -2.22 23.70
N ILE A 134 0.49 -1.45 23.73
CA ILE A 134 1.71 -1.81 24.48
C ILE A 134 1.41 -1.90 25.98
N ARG A 135 0.67 -0.93 26.53
CA ARG A 135 0.31 -0.90 27.96
C ARG A 135 -0.54 -2.11 28.38
N GLU A 136 -1.55 -2.46 27.58
CA GLU A 136 -2.54 -3.49 27.94
C GLU A 136 -2.09 -4.91 27.57
N THR A 137 -1.29 -5.07 26.51
CA THR A 137 -0.91 -6.41 25.99
C THR A 137 0.56 -6.75 26.22
N GLY A 138 1.41 -5.75 26.49
CA GLY A 138 2.86 -5.89 26.60
C GLY A 138 3.54 -6.20 25.27
N ARG A 139 2.84 -6.01 24.14
CA ARG A 139 3.34 -6.28 22.79
C ARG A 139 3.14 -5.07 21.89
N GLU A 140 4.03 -4.93 20.93
CA GLU A 140 3.88 -3.96 19.87
C GLU A 140 2.78 -4.43 18.89
N PRO A 141 1.81 -3.57 18.51
CA PRO A 141 0.84 -3.92 17.49
C PRO A 141 1.52 -4.16 16.15
N ASP A 142 1.17 -5.25 15.47
CA ASP A 142 1.60 -5.48 14.10
C ASP A 142 0.88 -4.50 13.15
N TYR A 143 1.65 -3.72 12.38
CA TYR A 143 1.11 -2.68 11.49
C TYR A 143 0.27 -3.26 10.34
N PRO A 144 0.73 -4.29 9.59
CA PRO A 144 -0.11 -4.96 8.58
C PRO A 144 -1.45 -5.46 9.13
N TYR A 145 -1.43 -6.14 10.28
CA TYR A 145 -2.65 -6.62 10.96
C TYR A 145 -3.55 -5.47 11.39
N PHE A 146 -2.99 -4.39 11.94
CA PHE A 146 -3.74 -3.19 12.32
C PHE A 146 -4.46 -2.56 11.11
N CYS A 147 -3.75 -2.38 10.00
CA CYS A 147 -4.33 -1.76 8.80
C CYS A 147 -5.41 -2.64 8.16
N LYS A 148 -5.12 -3.93 7.95
CA LYS A 148 -5.98 -4.83 7.17
C LYS A 148 -7.15 -5.38 7.98
N GLU A 149 -6.87 -5.94 9.16
CA GLU A 149 -7.87 -6.71 9.91
C GLU A 149 -8.63 -5.83 10.91
N LEU A 150 -7.93 -4.92 11.61
CA LEU A 150 -8.57 -4.11 12.65
C LEU A 150 -9.31 -2.90 12.07
N ILE A 151 -8.60 -2.03 11.35
CA ILE A 151 -9.22 -0.85 10.74
C ILE A 151 -10.11 -1.25 9.56
N GLY A 152 -9.65 -2.17 8.70
CA GLY A 152 -10.49 -2.68 7.60
C GLY A 152 -11.77 -3.36 8.09
N GLY A 153 -11.70 -4.16 9.16
CA GLY A 153 -12.90 -4.74 9.79
C GLY A 153 -13.82 -3.69 10.41
N TYR A 154 -13.26 -2.68 11.08
CA TYR A 154 -14.04 -1.58 11.65
C TYR A 154 -14.79 -0.79 10.57
N GLU A 155 -14.10 -0.39 9.48
CA GLU A 155 -14.71 0.35 8.37
C GLU A 155 -15.78 -0.47 7.64
N ALA A 156 -15.61 -1.80 7.53
CA ALA A 156 -16.62 -2.67 6.93
C ALA A 156 -17.92 -2.73 7.75
N GLU A 157 -17.84 -2.59 9.07
CA GLU A 157 -18.99 -2.61 9.98
C GLU A 157 -19.61 -1.21 10.19
N HIS A 158 -18.80 -0.15 10.23
CA HIS A 158 -19.21 1.20 10.67
C HIS A 158 -19.12 2.27 9.58
N GLY A 159 -18.59 1.94 8.41
CA GLY A 159 -18.26 2.90 7.36
C GLY A 159 -16.90 3.57 7.57
N ASP A 160 -16.52 4.45 6.64
CA ASP A 160 -15.20 5.06 6.62
C ASP A 160 -14.98 6.02 7.81
N ILE A 161 -13.77 6.03 8.36
CA ILE A 161 -13.41 6.91 9.48
C ILE A 161 -13.29 8.36 8.95
N PRO A 162 -14.11 9.32 9.44
CA PRO A 162 -14.06 10.68 8.96
C PRO A 162 -12.68 11.32 9.14
N LEU A 163 -12.27 12.15 8.18
CA LEU A 163 -11.00 12.90 8.16
C LEU A 163 -9.73 12.03 8.10
N MET A 164 -9.86 10.70 8.12
CA MET A 164 -8.72 9.80 7.97
C MET A 164 -8.34 9.66 6.49
N TYR A 165 -7.07 9.90 6.17
CA TYR A 165 -6.52 9.62 4.85
C TYR A 165 -5.45 8.53 4.90
N ARG A 166 -5.20 7.89 3.76
CA ARG A 166 -4.11 6.93 3.58
C ARG A 166 -3.02 7.55 2.73
N ASP A 167 -1.77 7.23 3.07
CA ASP A 167 -0.59 7.66 2.31
C ASP A 167 -0.68 7.22 0.85
N GLU A 168 0.03 7.92 -0.02
CA GLU A 168 0.11 7.61 -1.44
C GLU A 168 0.62 6.17 -1.67
N ARG A 169 -0.13 5.40 -2.45
CA ARG A 169 0.14 3.98 -2.71
C ARG A 169 0.38 3.69 -4.18
N GLY A 170 0.61 4.70 -5.02
CA GLY A 170 0.85 4.51 -6.45
C GLY A 170 0.70 5.80 -7.22
N THR A 171 0.72 5.68 -8.55
CA THR A 171 0.72 6.82 -9.47
C THR A 171 -0.25 6.57 -10.61
N LEU A 172 -1.06 7.57 -10.96
CA LEU A 172 -1.86 7.63 -12.17
C LEU A 172 -1.22 8.61 -13.15
N TYR A 173 -0.79 8.11 -14.30
CA TYR A 173 -0.31 8.91 -15.41
C TYR A 173 -1.40 9.14 -16.44
N HIS A 174 -1.49 10.37 -16.93
CA HIS A 174 -2.52 10.78 -17.89
C HIS A 174 -1.94 10.99 -19.31
N PRO A 175 -2.49 10.33 -20.36
CA PRO A 175 -1.84 10.11 -21.66
C PRO A 175 -1.72 11.32 -22.59
N HIS A 176 -2.15 12.52 -22.20
CA HIS A 176 -2.06 13.73 -23.06
C HIS A 176 -1.64 14.98 -22.29
N SER A 177 -1.79 14.99 -20.97
CA SER A 177 -1.35 16.09 -20.12
C SER A 177 0.05 15.85 -19.56
N GLY A 178 0.58 14.63 -19.64
CA GLY A 178 1.88 14.25 -19.10
C GLY A 178 1.94 14.33 -17.56
N ARG A 179 0.79 14.43 -16.88
CA ARG A 179 0.73 14.62 -15.44
C ARG A 179 0.75 13.28 -14.73
N ASP A 180 1.62 13.19 -13.72
CA ASP A 180 1.61 12.13 -12.71
C ASP A 180 0.80 12.60 -11.50
N ILE A 181 -0.22 11.82 -11.15
CA ILE A 181 -1.11 12.08 -10.03
C ILE A 181 -0.88 10.98 -9.01
N SER A 182 -0.38 11.32 -7.84
CA SER A 182 -0.22 10.36 -6.75
C SER A 182 -1.58 9.81 -6.31
N ILE A 183 -1.69 8.48 -6.21
CA ILE A 183 -2.90 7.79 -5.78
C ILE A 183 -2.88 7.69 -4.25
N GLY A 184 -3.56 8.62 -3.59
CA GLY A 184 -3.87 8.60 -2.16
C GLY A 184 -5.31 9.09 -1.94
N THR A 185 -5.87 8.88 -0.74
CA THR A 185 -7.28 9.21 -0.45
C THR A 185 -7.65 10.63 -0.86
N ILE A 186 -6.80 11.61 -0.51
CA ILE A 186 -7.04 13.03 -0.82
C ILE A 186 -7.00 13.32 -2.32
N ALA A 187 -6.03 12.75 -3.03
CA ALA A 187 -5.88 13.00 -4.46
C ALA A 187 -7.03 12.37 -5.26
N VAL A 188 -7.47 11.18 -4.86
CA VAL A 188 -8.60 10.47 -5.49
C VAL A 188 -9.93 11.17 -5.20
N GLU A 189 -10.17 11.65 -3.98
CA GLU A 189 -11.36 12.45 -3.63
C GLU A 189 -11.53 13.68 -4.52
N ASN A 190 -10.42 14.33 -4.89
CA ASN A 190 -10.43 15.53 -5.71
C ASN A 190 -10.24 15.23 -7.21
N TYR A 191 -10.08 13.97 -7.58
CA TYR A 191 -9.76 13.59 -8.95
C TYR A 191 -11.01 13.67 -9.83
N HIS A 192 -10.91 14.50 -10.87
CA HIS A 192 -11.91 14.58 -11.93
C HIS A 192 -11.26 14.19 -13.24
N LYS A 193 -11.80 13.15 -13.88
CA LYS A 193 -11.36 12.70 -15.19
C LYS A 193 -11.66 13.78 -16.22
N PRO A 194 -10.66 14.27 -16.98
CA PRO A 194 -10.90 15.13 -18.14
C PRO A 194 -11.72 14.39 -19.20
N ALA A 195 -12.85 14.99 -19.62
CA ALA A 195 -13.73 14.40 -20.61
C ALA A 195 -13.01 14.16 -21.95
N TRP A 196 -13.34 13.04 -22.62
CA TRP A 196 -12.88 12.71 -23.97
C TRP A 196 -11.37 12.61 -24.16
N THR A 197 -10.61 12.33 -23.09
CA THR A 197 -9.14 12.25 -23.17
C THR A 197 -8.59 10.82 -23.19
N PHE A 198 -9.28 9.88 -22.57
CA PHE A 198 -8.88 8.47 -22.54
C PHE A 198 -10.07 7.60 -22.17
N ASN A 199 -10.10 6.34 -22.61
CA ASN A 199 -11.13 5.37 -22.20
C ASN A 199 -10.53 4.05 -21.73
N LYS A 200 -9.20 3.96 -21.67
CA LYS A 200 -8.48 2.78 -21.21
C LYS A 200 -7.59 3.12 -20.01
N VAL A 201 -7.42 2.20 -19.10
CA VAL A 201 -6.45 2.29 -17.99
C VAL A 201 -5.63 1.00 -17.96
N LEU A 202 -4.31 1.09 -17.88
CA LEU A 202 -3.41 -0.05 -17.71
C LEU A 202 -2.85 -0.04 -16.29
N TYR A 203 -3.25 -1.03 -15.50
CA TYR A 203 -2.71 -1.30 -14.19
C TYR A 203 -1.47 -2.17 -14.25
N ILE A 204 -0.39 -1.70 -13.63
CA ILE A 204 0.90 -2.38 -13.51
C ILE A 204 1.38 -2.25 -12.05
N GLU A 205 1.64 -3.35 -11.36
CA GLU A 205 2.20 -3.28 -10.00
C GLU A 205 3.60 -2.62 -9.98
N LYS A 206 4.41 -2.92 -10.99
CA LYS A 206 5.79 -2.44 -11.12
C LYS A 206 5.88 -1.11 -11.85
N GLU A 207 6.10 -0.05 -11.07
CA GLU A 207 6.27 1.32 -11.55
C GLU A 207 7.46 1.49 -12.53
N GLY A 208 8.47 0.61 -12.49
CA GLY A 208 9.63 0.67 -13.38
C GLY A 208 9.29 0.66 -14.88
N PHE A 209 8.15 0.06 -15.27
CA PHE A 209 7.71 0.02 -16.67
C PHE A 209 7.13 1.36 -17.18
N PHE A 210 6.76 2.29 -16.29
CA PHE A 210 6.15 3.55 -16.71
C PHE A 210 7.08 4.38 -17.58
N HIS A 211 8.37 4.43 -17.22
CA HIS A 211 9.33 5.25 -17.95
C HIS A 211 9.40 4.86 -19.43
N VAL A 212 9.55 3.57 -19.71
CA VAL A 212 9.63 3.10 -21.11
C VAL A 212 8.32 3.28 -21.85
N LEU A 213 7.17 3.06 -21.21
CA LEU A 213 5.87 3.25 -21.84
C LEU A 213 5.62 4.70 -22.22
N LYS A 214 5.97 5.64 -21.32
CA LYS A 214 5.92 7.09 -21.56
C LYS A 214 6.86 7.51 -22.69
N GLU A 215 8.11 7.02 -22.67
CA GLU A 215 9.10 7.34 -23.70
C GLU A 215 8.64 6.90 -25.11
N LYS A 216 8.00 5.73 -25.21
CA LYS A 216 7.42 5.22 -26.46
C LYS A 216 6.04 5.79 -26.80
N LYS A 217 5.51 6.69 -25.97
CA LYS A 217 4.19 7.32 -26.13
C LYS A 217 3.06 6.29 -26.28
N ILE A 218 3.17 5.13 -25.63
CA ILE A 218 2.12 4.11 -25.61
C ILE A 218 0.82 4.66 -24.99
N PRO A 219 0.87 5.40 -23.85
CA PRO A 219 -0.31 6.04 -23.29
C PRO A 219 -1.04 6.94 -24.30
N GLU A 220 -0.31 7.85 -24.94
CA GLU A 220 -0.80 8.82 -25.92
C GLU A 220 -1.33 8.13 -27.18
N LYS A 221 -0.70 7.02 -27.59
CA LYS A 221 -1.05 6.29 -28.82
C LYS A 221 -2.40 5.59 -28.70
N TYR A 222 -2.70 5.02 -27.53
CA TYR A 222 -3.88 4.20 -27.28
C TYR A 222 -4.96 4.90 -26.44
N ASP A 223 -4.75 6.18 -26.10
CA ASP A 223 -5.56 6.94 -25.15
C ASP A 223 -5.78 6.12 -23.86
N LEU A 224 -4.65 5.76 -23.25
CA LEU A 224 -4.51 4.80 -22.16
C LEU A 224 -3.82 5.46 -20.97
N ALA A 225 -4.53 5.64 -19.85
CA ALA A 225 -3.89 6.05 -18.61
C ALA A 225 -3.07 4.90 -18.00
N LEU A 226 -1.95 5.20 -17.37
CA LEU A 226 -1.16 4.19 -16.64
C LEU A 226 -1.44 4.31 -15.16
N LEU A 227 -1.67 3.20 -14.48
CA LEU A 227 -1.92 3.16 -13.04
C LEU A 227 -0.98 2.16 -12.37
N THR A 228 -0.33 2.58 -11.29
CA THR A 228 0.41 1.67 -10.41
C THR A 228 -0.18 1.66 -9.02
N SER A 229 0.01 0.55 -8.30
CA SER A 229 -0.12 0.55 -6.85
C SER A 229 0.90 -0.39 -6.20
N LYS A 230 1.48 0.04 -5.08
CA LYS A 230 2.40 -0.74 -4.27
C LYS A 230 1.60 -1.65 -3.33
N GLY A 231 1.65 -2.95 -3.59
CA GLY A 231 0.91 -3.99 -2.87
C GLY A 231 -0.51 -4.20 -3.39
N TYR A 232 -1.17 -5.26 -2.90
CA TYR A 232 -2.54 -5.65 -3.29
C TYR A 232 -3.48 -4.45 -3.40
N ALA A 233 -4.16 -4.34 -4.55
CA ALA A 233 -5.08 -3.28 -4.98
C ALA A 233 -5.60 -2.44 -3.80
N SER A 234 -4.93 -1.32 -3.56
CA SER A 234 -5.23 -0.45 -2.41
C SER A 234 -6.64 0.11 -2.54
N ARG A 235 -7.28 0.45 -1.41
CA ARG A 235 -8.60 1.09 -1.43
C ARG A 235 -8.64 2.34 -2.33
N ALA A 236 -7.55 3.10 -2.39
CA ALA A 236 -7.42 4.25 -3.28
C ALA A 236 -7.53 3.91 -4.77
N VAL A 237 -7.04 2.73 -5.22
CA VAL A 237 -7.28 2.26 -6.60
C VAL A 237 -8.76 1.97 -6.83
N LYS A 238 -9.46 1.46 -5.81
CA LYS A 238 -10.91 1.18 -5.87
C LYS A 238 -11.69 2.48 -5.95
N ASP A 239 -11.37 3.44 -5.10
CA ASP A 239 -11.99 4.77 -5.08
C ASP A 239 -11.71 5.49 -6.42
N LEU A 240 -10.54 5.28 -7.03
CA LEU A 240 -10.24 5.82 -8.36
C LEU A 240 -11.08 5.14 -9.45
N LEU A 241 -11.23 3.81 -9.39
CA LEU A 241 -12.12 3.09 -10.30
C LEU A 241 -13.56 3.59 -10.20
N ASP A 242 -14.02 3.91 -8.99
CA ASP A 242 -15.32 4.54 -8.75
C ASP A 242 -15.37 5.94 -9.38
N ALA A 243 -14.39 6.80 -9.10
CA ALA A 243 -14.31 8.15 -9.68
C ALA A 243 -14.25 8.14 -11.21
N LEU A 244 -13.61 7.14 -11.82
CA LEU A 244 -13.53 6.95 -13.27
C LEU A 244 -14.84 6.40 -13.87
N GLY A 245 -15.59 5.59 -13.13
CA GLY A 245 -16.76 4.87 -13.60
C GLY A 245 -18.11 5.53 -13.31
N GLU A 246 -18.22 6.32 -12.23
CA GLU A 246 -19.48 6.98 -11.82
C GLU A 246 -19.76 8.27 -12.59
N HIS A 247 -18.72 9.01 -12.97
CA HIS A 247 -18.83 10.31 -13.64
C HIS A 247 -18.69 10.24 -15.18
N GLY A 248 -18.51 9.03 -15.73
CA GLY A 248 -18.32 8.82 -17.16
C GLY A 248 -19.61 8.58 -17.94
N GLU A 249 -19.81 9.33 -19.02
CA GLU A 249 -20.70 8.89 -20.12
C GLU A 249 -20.11 7.64 -20.80
N GLU A 250 -18.79 7.52 -20.79
CA GLU A 250 -17.98 6.49 -21.45
C GLU A 250 -17.73 5.26 -20.56
N GLU A 251 -17.79 4.05 -21.15
CA GLU A 251 -17.32 2.82 -20.50
C GLU A 251 -15.78 2.81 -20.47
N ILE A 252 -15.19 2.59 -19.29
CA ILE A 252 -13.74 2.51 -19.14
C ILE A 252 -13.28 1.05 -19.19
N THR A 253 -12.32 0.77 -20.07
CA THR A 253 -11.65 -0.54 -20.12
C THR A 253 -10.40 -0.51 -19.25
N PHE A 254 -10.33 -1.42 -18.28
CA PHE A 254 -9.24 -1.51 -17.33
C PHE A 254 -8.43 -2.78 -17.58
N PHE A 255 -7.24 -2.62 -18.14
CA PHE A 255 -6.28 -3.69 -18.37
C PHE A 255 -5.45 -3.93 -17.11
N CYS A 256 -5.33 -5.18 -16.69
CA CYS A 256 -4.43 -5.58 -15.61
C CYS A 256 -3.30 -6.42 -16.18
N ILE A 257 -2.05 -6.02 -15.97
CA ILE A 257 -0.89 -6.89 -16.21
C ILE A 257 -0.24 -7.26 -14.87
N HIS A 258 0.22 -8.51 -14.79
CA HIS A 258 0.86 -9.08 -13.62
C HIS A 258 1.94 -10.08 -14.05
N ASP A 259 2.81 -10.42 -13.11
CA ASP A 259 3.79 -11.49 -13.25
C ASP A 259 3.09 -12.87 -13.23
N ALA A 260 3.72 -13.89 -13.83
CA ALA A 260 3.24 -15.27 -13.79
C ALA A 260 3.64 -15.91 -12.46
N ASP A 261 2.98 -15.48 -11.39
CA ASP A 261 3.14 -16.02 -10.04
C ASP A 261 1.79 -16.15 -9.30
N ALA A 262 1.82 -16.84 -8.16
CA ALA A 262 0.63 -17.07 -7.36
C ALA A 262 -0.07 -15.77 -6.90
N TYR A 263 0.69 -14.74 -6.54
CA TYR A 263 0.13 -13.46 -6.06
C TYR A 263 -0.31 -12.55 -7.21
N GLY A 264 0.42 -12.50 -8.32
CA GLY A 264 0.11 -11.71 -9.50
C GLY A 264 -1.25 -12.08 -10.09
N THR A 265 -1.52 -13.39 -10.20
CA THR A 265 -2.80 -13.89 -10.73
C THR A 265 -4.00 -13.46 -9.86
N LEU A 266 -3.82 -13.38 -8.54
CA LEU A 266 -4.84 -12.94 -7.59
C LEU A 266 -5.17 -11.44 -7.70
N ILE A 267 -4.27 -10.61 -8.25
CA ILE A 267 -4.51 -9.18 -8.44
C ILE A 267 -5.73 -8.97 -9.34
N TYR A 268 -5.75 -9.64 -10.49
CA TYR A 268 -6.86 -9.57 -11.43
C TYR A 268 -8.16 -10.07 -10.78
N GLU A 269 -8.13 -11.21 -10.10
CA GLU A 269 -9.31 -11.78 -9.44
C GLU A 269 -9.87 -10.85 -8.35
N THR A 270 -8.99 -10.21 -7.59
CA THR A 270 -9.37 -9.22 -6.57
C THR A 270 -10.07 -8.02 -7.22
N LEU A 271 -9.47 -7.41 -8.24
CA LEU A 271 -10.05 -6.27 -8.96
C LEU A 271 -11.42 -6.63 -9.59
N GLN A 272 -11.52 -7.84 -10.14
CA GLN A 272 -12.73 -8.35 -10.79
C GLN A 272 -13.87 -8.60 -9.79
N ASN A 273 -13.58 -9.24 -8.65
CA ASN A 273 -14.57 -9.52 -7.61
C ASN A 273 -15.08 -8.24 -6.97
N GLU A 274 -14.21 -7.27 -6.76
CA GLU A 274 -14.58 -5.97 -6.19
C GLU A 274 -15.47 -5.16 -7.12
N THR A 275 -15.22 -5.23 -8.43
CA THR A 275 -16.09 -4.58 -9.43
C THR A 275 -17.47 -5.23 -9.48
N ARG A 276 -17.56 -6.56 -9.32
CA ARG A 276 -18.85 -7.27 -9.23
C ARG A 276 -19.64 -6.94 -7.96
N ALA A 277 -18.95 -6.66 -6.85
CA ALA A 277 -19.59 -6.29 -5.58
C ALA A 277 -20.33 -4.94 -5.64
N ARG A 278 -20.07 -4.11 -6.67
CA ARG A 278 -20.70 -2.80 -6.87
C ARG A 278 -21.25 -2.68 -8.31
N PRO A 279 -22.47 -3.18 -8.59
CA PRO A 279 -23.00 -3.34 -9.95
C PRO A 279 -23.29 -2.04 -10.72
N GLY A 280 -23.02 -0.85 -10.15
CA GLY A 280 -23.18 0.45 -10.82
C GLY A 280 -21.99 0.91 -11.68
N ARG A 281 -20.86 0.19 -11.66
CA ARG A 281 -19.63 0.59 -12.37
C ARG A 281 -19.74 0.33 -13.88
N LYS A 282 -19.52 1.37 -14.70
CA LYS A 282 -19.24 1.24 -16.14
C LYS A 282 -17.76 0.93 -16.41
N VAL A 283 -17.23 -0.08 -15.74
CA VAL A 283 -15.83 -0.49 -15.86
C VAL A 283 -15.75 -1.94 -16.29
N LYS A 284 -15.03 -2.19 -17.38
CA LYS A 284 -14.72 -3.54 -17.86
C LYS A 284 -13.29 -3.89 -17.54
N ILE A 285 -13.07 -4.91 -16.72
CA ILE A 285 -11.71 -5.38 -16.39
C ILE A 285 -11.30 -6.48 -17.36
N ILE A 286 -10.10 -6.37 -17.91
CA ILE A 286 -9.52 -7.34 -18.85
C ILE A 286 -8.15 -7.76 -18.33
N ASN A 287 -7.94 -9.07 -18.19
CA ASN A 287 -6.64 -9.61 -17.84
C ASN A 287 -5.73 -9.61 -19.08
N LEU A 288 -4.63 -8.88 -19.02
CA LEU A 288 -3.54 -8.93 -19.99
C LEU A 288 -2.25 -9.49 -19.35
N GLY A 289 -2.33 -10.05 -18.14
CA GLY A 289 -1.20 -10.58 -17.39
C GLY A 289 -0.45 -11.67 -18.13
N LEU A 290 0.79 -11.89 -17.70
CA LEU A 290 1.60 -12.98 -18.22
C LEU A 290 1.09 -14.29 -17.63
N ASP A 291 0.53 -15.15 -18.49
CA ASP A 291 0.10 -16.48 -18.07
C ASP A 291 1.31 -17.44 -18.03
N PRO A 292 1.30 -18.44 -17.14
CA PRO A 292 2.42 -19.38 -17.02
C PRO A 292 2.70 -20.18 -18.31
N GLU A 293 1.65 -20.52 -19.06
CA GLU A 293 1.74 -21.17 -20.37
C GLU A 293 2.47 -20.29 -21.37
N GLU A 294 2.02 -19.05 -21.49
CA GLU A 294 2.64 -18.06 -22.38
C GLU A 294 4.10 -17.81 -22.03
N ALA A 295 4.42 -17.71 -20.73
CA ALA A 295 5.78 -17.52 -20.27
C ALA A 295 6.72 -18.67 -20.67
N VAL A 296 6.24 -19.91 -20.54
CA VAL A 296 6.99 -21.12 -20.92
C VAL A 296 7.15 -21.21 -22.43
N ASP A 297 6.08 -20.94 -23.19
CA ASP A 297 6.12 -20.96 -24.66
C ASP A 297 7.05 -19.88 -25.24
N MET A 298 7.15 -18.74 -24.56
CA MET A 298 8.10 -17.66 -24.89
C MET A 298 9.55 -17.99 -24.50
N GLY A 299 9.79 -19.07 -23.76
CA GLY A 299 11.12 -19.47 -23.28
C GLY A 299 11.72 -18.49 -22.28
N LEU A 300 10.89 -17.83 -21.47
CA LEU A 300 11.33 -16.89 -20.45
C LEU A 300 12.03 -17.60 -19.29
N GLU A 301 12.89 -16.86 -18.57
CA GLU A 301 13.59 -17.38 -17.40
C GLU A 301 12.60 -17.74 -16.29
N VAL A 302 12.63 -19.00 -15.87
CA VAL A 302 11.79 -19.53 -14.79
C VAL A 302 12.58 -19.54 -13.51
N GLU A 303 12.05 -18.89 -12.48
CA GLU A 303 12.63 -18.91 -11.13
C GLU A 303 11.95 -19.98 -10.27
N GLU A 304 12.74 -20.74 -9.52
CA GLU A 304 12.24 -21.64 -8.50
C GLU A 304 11.89 -20.90 -7.22
N VAL A 305 10.79 -21.29 -6.59
CA VAL A 305 10.28 -20.63 -5.38
C VAL A 305 10.19 -21.64 -4.25
N GLU A 306 10.58 -21.22 -3.04
CA GLU A 306 10.53 -22.11 -1.87
C GLU A 306 9.12 -22.68 -1.67
N THR A 307 9.05 -24.02 -1.75
CA THR A 307 7.82 -24.77 -1.53
C THR A 307 7.51 -24.79 -0.04
N GLY A 308 6.51 -23.99 0.35
CA GLY A 308 6.06 -23.86 1.73
C GLY A 308 4.59 -24.23 1.89
N ARG A 309 3.81 -23.38 2.56
CA ARG A 309 2.35 -23.52 2.58
C ARG A 309 1.78 -23.29 1.18
N LYS A 310 0.77 -24.08 0.79
CA LYS A 310 0.05 -23.91 -0.48
C LYS A 310 -0.43 -22.46 -0.59
N ARG A 311 -0.06 -21.80 -1.68
CA ARG A 311 -0.44 -20.42 -1.99
C ARG A 311 -1.73 -20.45 -2.80
N ALA A 312 -2.62 -19.51 -2.52
CA ALA A 312 -3.79 -19.29 -3.37
C ALA A 312 -3.34 -18.77 -4.73
N VAL A 313 -4.02 -19.20 -5.78
CA VAL A 313 -3.86 -18.73 -7.16
C VAL A 313 -5.26 -18.43 -7.70
N ALA A 314 -5.35 -17.64 -8.76
CA ALA A 314 -6.64 -17.28 -9.32
C ALA A 314 -7.38 -18.48 -9.97
N GLY A 315 -8.70 -18.50 -9.84
CA GLY A 315 -9.52 -19.63 -10.30
C GLY A 315 -9.69 -19.76 -11.83
N TYR A 316 -9.16 -18.84 -12.63
CA TYR A 316 -9.23 -18.91 -14.09
C TYR A 316 -8.16 -19.82 -14.72
N LEU A 317 -7.15 -20.23 -13.95
CA LEU A 317 -6.04 -21.05 -14.43
C LEU A 317 -6.40 -22.53 -14.47
N ASP A 318 -5.79 -23.26 -15.41
CA ASP A 318 -5.84 -24.72 -15.43
C ASP A 318 -5.14 -25.31 -14.19
N PRO A 319 -5.69 -26.39 -13.58
CA PRO A 319 -5.07 -27.07 -12.43
C PRO A 319 -3.58 -27.43 -12.60
N ARG A 320 -3.13 -27.70 -13.84
CA ARG A 320 -1.71 -27.93 -14.14
C ARG A 320 -0.86 -26.71 -13.76
N TRP A 321 -1.30 -25.52 -14.17
CA TRP A 321 -0.59 -24.27 -13.94
C TRP A 321 -0.75 -23.78 -12.50
N GLU A 322 -1.89 -24.03 -11.86
CA GLU A 322 -2.04 -23.82 -10.41
C GLU A 322 -0.95 -24.55 -9.62
N ASN A 323 -0.71 -25.83 -9.93
CA ASN A 323 0.31 -26.63 -9.27
C ASN A 323 1.72 -26.17 -9.63
N TRP A 324 1.95 -25.79 -10.89
CA TRP A 324 3.23 -25.29 -11.36
C TRP A 324 3.67 -24.03 -10.61
N LEU A 325 2.73 -23.09 -10.40
CA LEU A 325 2.96 -21.83 -9.67
C LEU A 325 3.24 -22.00 -8.16
N GLN A 326 3.10 -23.22 -7.62
CA GLN A 326 3.49 -23.49 -6.23
C GLN A 326 5.01 -23.57 -6.05
N GLY A 327 5.74 -23.90 -7.11
CA GLY A 327 7.20 -24.07 -7.09
C GLY A 327 7.96 -23.21 -8.09
N HIS A 328 7.26 -22.51 -9.00
CA HIS A 328 7.86 -21.71 -10.05
C HIS A 328 7.18 -20.34 -10.18
N ARG A 329 7.91 -19.37 -10.71
CA ARG A 329 7.37 -18.07 -11.14
C ARG A 329 8.11 -17.55 -12.36
N VAL A 330 7.45 -16.69 -13.13
CA VAL A 330 8.11 -15.87 -14.16
C VAL A 330 7.73 -14.42 -13.97
N GLU A 331 8.74 -13.57 -13.83
CA GLU A 331 8.58 -12.13 -13.70
C GLU A 331 8.43 -11.50 -15.10
N LEU A 332 7.64 -10.43 -15.26
CA LEU A 332 7.57 -9.63 -16.49
C LEU A 332 8.95 -9.12 -16.91
N ASN A 333 9.84 -8.88 -15.94
CA ASN A 333 11.23 -8.48 -16.15
C ASN A 333 12.10 -9.56 -16.82
N ALA A 334 11.62 -10.81 -16.93
CA ALA A 334 12.30 -11.84 -17.71
C ALA A 334 12.27 -11.53 -19.22
N MET A 335 11.34 -10.67 -19.68
CA MET A 335 11.34 -10.16 -21.04
C MET A 335 12.35 -9.04 -21.20
N SER A 336 13.01 -8.98 -22.36
CA SER A 336 13.72 -7.77 -22.76
C SER A 336 12.74 -6.60 -22.97
N THR A 337 13.20 -5.36 -22.81
CA THR A 337 12.35 -4.18 -23.01
C THR A 337 11.63 -4.14 -24.37
N PRO A 338 12.27 -4.43 -25.52
CA PRO A 338 11.57 -4.51 -26.80
C PRO A 338 10.53 -5.63 -26.86
N GLN A 339 10.84 -6.79 -26.27
CA GLN A 339 9.92 -7.93 -26.21
C GLN A 339 8.69 -7.60 -25.36
N PHE A 340 8.87 -6.97 -24.19
CA PHE A 340 7.79 -6.51 -23.32
C PHE A 340 6.86 -5.53 -24.03
N LEU A 341 7.41 -4.54 -24.74
CA LEU A 341 6.62 -3.56 -25.49
C LEU A 341 5.81 -4.22 -26.61
N ALA A 342 6.44 -5.12 -27.39
CA ALA A 342 5.77 -5.84 -28.47
C ALA A 342 4.66 -6.76 -27.94
N TRP A 343 4.93 -7.48 -26.85
CA TRP A 343 3.96 -8.33 -26.15
C TRP A 343 2.77 -7.51 -25.66
N LEU A 344 3.01 -6.43 -24.91
CA LEU A 344 1.97 -5.57 -24.36
C LEU A 344 1.13 -4.89 -25.46
N GLU A 345 1.77 -4.32 -26.49
CA GLU A 345 1.04 -3.74 -27.62
C GLU A 345 0.21 -4.79 -28.37
N GLY A 346 0.73 -6.01 -28.53
CA GLY A 346 0.01 -7.12 -29.12
C GLY A 346 -1.27 -7.45 -28.34
N LYS A 347 -1.17 -7.52 -27.02
CA LYS A 347 -2.31 -7.76 -26.11
C LYS A 347 -3.31 -6.61 -26.13
N ILE A 348 -2.86 -5.36 -26.09
CA ILE A 348 -3.74 -4.17 -26.14
C ILE A 348 -4.52 -4.14 -27.46
N ARG A 349 -3.87 -4.42 -28.60
CA ARG A 349 -4.50 -4.39 -29.94
C ARG A 349 -5.69 -5.33 -30.10
N LEU A 350 -5.76 -6.41 -29.32
CA LEU A 350 -6.91 -7.33 -29.34
C LEU A 350 -8.21 -6.66 -28.85
N TYR A 351 -8.08 -5.61 -28.05
CA TYR A 351 -9.20 -4.90 -27.42
C TYR A 351 -9.27 -3.42 -27.82
N ASP A 352 -8.30 -2.93 -28.58
CA ASP A 352 -8.24 -1.54 -29.00
C ASP A 352 -9.32 -1.24 -30.05
N GLN A 353 -10.19 -0.28 -29.72
CA GLN A 353 -11.20 0.25 -30.63
C GLN A 353 -10.77 1.58 -31.25
N GLY A 354 -9.49 1.95 -31.07
CA GLY A 354 -8.93 3.21 -31.49
C GLY A 354 -9.01 4.28 -30.40
N LYS A 355 -8.78 5.51 -30.86
CA LYS A 355 -8.75 6.72 -30.03
C LYS A 355 -10.13 7.14 -29.58
N VAL A 356 -10.17 7.87 -28.47
CA VAL A 356 -11.38 8.52 -28.00
C VAL A 356 -11.69 9.68 -28.94
N ILE A 357 -12.87 9.65 -29.54
CA ILE A 357 -13.38 10.69 -30.43
C ILE A 357 -14.73 11.14 -29.88
N PRO A 358 -14.89 12.41 -29.50
CA PRO A 358 -16.18 12.97 -29.09
C PRO A 358 -17.24 12.88 -30.19
N THR A 359 -18.49 13.14 -29.81
CA THR A 359 -19.57 13.31 -30.79
C THR A 359 -19.34 14.53 -31.68
N GLU A 360 -19.96 14.54 -32.87
CA GLU A 360 -19.84 15.64 -33.85
C GLU A 360 -20.16 17.00 -33.23
N ASN A 361 -21.26 17.11 -32.49
CA ASN A 361 -21.66 18.34 -31.80
C ASN A 361 -20.56 18.87 -30.85
N ILE A 362 -19.92 18.00 -30.06
CA ILE A 362 -18.87 18.42 -29.13
C ILE A 362 -17.63 18.89 -29.89
N MET A 363 -17.30 18.25 -31.01
CA MET A 363 -16.18 18.67 -31.86
C MET A 363 -16.46 20.02 -32.53
N GLU A 364 -17.69 20.24 -33.02
CA GLU A 364 -18.11 21.51 -33.61
C GLU A 364 -18.11 22.65 -32.59
N GLU A 365 -18.68 22.44 -31.41
CA GLU A 365 -18.64 23.41 -30.31
C GLU A 365 -17.20 23.75 -29.90
N SER A 366 -16.33 22.74 -29.80
CA SER A 366 -14.92 22.95 -29.47
C SER A 366 -14.18 23.73 -30.57
N LEU A 367 -14.50 23.47 -31.85
CA LEU A 367 -13.96 24.21 -32.98
C LEU A 367 -14.40 25.67 -32.93
N GLU A 368 -15.69 25.93 -32.74
CA GLU A 368 -16.27 27.28 -32.67
C GLU A 368 -15.62 28.09 -31.52
N GLN A 369 -15.55 27.52 -30.31
CA GLN A 369 -14.88 28.15 -29.17
C GLN A 369 -13.40 28.43 -29.46
N SER A 370 -12.69 27.50 -30.11
CA SER A 370 -11.29 27.70 -30.47
C SER A 370 -11.12 28.80 -31.52
N LEU A 371 -12.01 28.87 -32.51
CA LEU A 371 -12.01 29.89 -33.55
C LEU A 371 -12.31 31.26 -32.96
N GLU A 372 -13.35 31.38 -32.13
CA GLU A 372 -13.71 32.63 -31.46
C GLU A 372 -12.56 33.15 -30.59
N ALA A 373 -11.94 32.29 -29.78
CA ALA A 373 -10.81 32.69 -28.94
C ALA A 373 -9.58 33.13 -29.75
N LYS A 374 -9.27 32.44 -30.86
CA LYS A 374 -8.12 32.78 -31.71
C LYS A 374 -8.38 34.03 -32.53
N LEU A 375 -9.56 34.15 -33.15
CA LEU A 375 -9.96 35.35 -33.89
C LEU A 375 -10.06 36.56 -32.97
N GLY A 376 -10.62 36.39 -31.76
CA GLY A 376 -10.66 37.43 -30.75
C GLY A 376 -9.28 37.96 -30.38
N ARG A 377 -8.27 37.09 -30.27
CA ARG A 377 -6.87 37.50 -30.07
C ARG A 377 -6.31 38.26 -31.26
N VAL A 378 -6.49 37.74 -32.48
CA VAL A 378 -6.00 38.41 -33.70
C VAL A 378 -6.62 39.81 -33.84
N ILE A 379 -7.94 39.91 -33.68
CA ILE A 379 -8.65 41.19 -33.75
C ILE A 379 -8.23 42.13 -32.61
N ALA A 380 -8.06 41.61 -31.39
CA ALA A 380 -7.57 42.41 -30.27
C ALA A 380 -6.17 42.96 -30.57
N ASP A 381 -5.24 42.13 -31.03
CA ASP A 381 -3.87 42.52 -31.38
C ASP A 381 -3.87 43.60 -32.48
N GLU A 382 -4.69 43.44 -33.53
CA GLU A 382 -4.86 44.44 -34.60
C GLU A 382 -5.41 45.77 -34.07
N ILE A 383 -6.43 45.74 -33.20
CA ILE A 383 -7.00 46.95 -32.59
C ILE A 383 -5.96 47.63 -31.71
N LEU A 384 -5.21 46.88 -30.89
CA LEU A 384 -4.17 47.41 -30.01
C LEU A 384 -3.05 48.05 -30.83
N GLU A 385 -2.62 47.42 -31.93
CA GLU A 385 -1.59 47.96 -32.83
C GLU A 385 -2.07 49.24 -33.53
N GLN A 386 -3.28 49.24 -34.13
CA GLN A 386 -3.84 50.41 -34.81
C GLN A 386 -4.02 51.62 -33.89
N ASN A 387 -4.27 51.37 -32.60
CA ASN A 387 -4.42 52.43 -31.60
C ASN A 387 -3.10 52.81 -30.93
N HIS A 388 -1.94 52.29 -31.39
CA HIS A 388 -0.64 52.51 -30.76
C HIS A 388 -0.68 52.23 -29.24
N TYR A 389 -1.36 51.14 -28.85
CA TYR A 389 -1.61 50.80 -27.44
C TYR A 389 -0.31 50.75 -26.63
N ASP A 390 0.73 50.10 -27.15
CA ASP A 390 2.02 49.98 -26.46
C ASP A 390 2.65 51.36 -26.18
N ASP A 391 2.55 52.30 -27.13
CA ASP A 391 3.05 53.67 -26.94
C ASP A 391 2.25 54.42 -25.87
N GLN A 392 0.93 54.26 -25.85
CA GLN A 392 0.05 54.85 -24.84
C GLN A 392 0.32 54.28 -23.44
N VAL A 393 0.45 52.95 -23.32
CA VAL A 393 0.81 52.28 -22.07
C VAL A 393 2.19 52.73 -21.60
N ALA A 394 3.18 52.82 -22.49
CA ALA A 394 4.51 53.30 -22.13
C ALA A 394 4.48 54.75 -21.63
N ALA A 395 3.68 55.62 -22.25
CA ALA A 395 3.50 57.00 -21.80
C ALA A 395 2.81 57.08 -20.43
N ALA A 396 1.71 56.33 -20.24
CA ALA A 396 0.99 56.23 -18.97
C ALA A 396 1.88 55.72 -17.84
N VAL A 397 2.60 54.61 -18.07
CA VAL A 397 3.54 54.04 -17.09
C VAL A 397 4.63 55.04 -16.72
N ARG A 398 5.19 55.80 -17.68
CA ARG A 398 6.16 56.86 -17.37
C ARG A 398 5.56 57.93 -16.46
N GLN A 399 4.35 58.39 -16.76
CA GLN A 399 3.67 59.43 -15.97
C GLN A 399 3.34 58.96 -14.55
N VAL A 400 2.80 57.75 -14.41
CA VAL A 400 2.47 57.15 -13.11
C VAL A 400 3.72 56.89 -12.28
N LYS A 401 4.78 56.33 -12.89
CA LYS A 401 6.07 56.12 -12.20
C LYS A 401 6.65 57.41 -11.67
N GLN A 402 6.58 58.50 -12.45
CA GLN A 402 7.06 59.80 -12.00
C GLN A 402 6.29 60.28 -10.77
N ARG A 403 4.95 60.27 -10.81
CA ARG A 403 4.12 60.72 -9.68
C ARG A 403 4.28 59.85 -8.43
N TYR A 404 4.45 58.55 -8.61
CA TYR A 404 4.72 57.62 -7.51
C TYR A 404 6.12 57.85 -6.91
N HIS A 405 7.13 58.17 -7.73
CA HIS A 405 8.45 58.53 -7.23
C HIS A 405 8.42 59.86 -6.46
N ASP A 406 7.67 60.84 -6.97
CA ASP A 406 7.50 62.14 -6.31
C ASP A 406 6.79 61.99 -4.94
N SER A 407 5.81 61.08 -4.81
CA SER A 407 5.12 60.81 -3.54
C SER A 407 6.00 60.06 -2.52
N GLN A 408 6.85 59.15 -2.98
CA GLN A 408 7.86 58.53 -2.13
C GLN A 408 8.88 59.56 -1.63
N THR A 409 9.31 60.48 -2.50
CA THR A 409 10.30 61.51 -2.15
C THR A 409 9.75 62.56 -1.18
N CYS A 410 8.45 62.88 -1.28
CA CYS A 410 7.74 63.75 -0.34
C CYS A 410 7.35 63.07 0.98
N GLY A 411 7.68 61.80 1.17
CA GLY A 411 7.39 61.04 2.41
C GLY A 411 5.92 60.69 2.61
N SER A 412 5.05 60.89 1.62
CA SER A 412 3.62 60.56 1.70
C SER A 412 3.32 59.09 1.38
N GLN A 413 4.30 58.37 0.82
CA GLN A 413 4.20 56.94 0.54
C GLN A 413 5.44 56.20 1.09
N ALA A 414 5.22 55.10 1.80
CA ALA A 414 6.32 54.27 2.29
C ALA A 414 7.09 53.59 1.14
N PRO A 415 8.39 53.31 1.30
CA PRO A 415 9.15 52.52 0.35
C PRO A 415 8.52 51.14 0.15
N LEU A 416 8.44 50.70 -1.12
CA LEU A 416 7.84 49.40 -1.48
C LEU A 416 8.36 48.23 -0.63
N LYS A 417 9.67 48.23 -0.34
CA LYS A 417 10.31 47.21 0.49
C LYS A 417 9.74 47.15 1.90
N GLU A 418 9.49 48.30 2.51
CA GLU A 418 8.94 48.40 3.87
C GLU A 418 7.47 47.99 3.90
N THR A 419 6.69 48.41 2.89
CA THR A 419 5.30 47.96 2.72
C THR A 419 5.21 46.44 2.58
N VAL A 420 6.03 45.85 1.71
CA VAL A 420 6.06 44.39 1.53
C VAL A 420 6.48 43.69 2.82
N GLN A 421 7.48 44.18 3.54
CA GLN A 421 7.89 43.59 4.81
C GLN A 421 6.81 43.69 5.90
N ALA A 422 6.11 44.82 6.00
CA ALA A 422 5.04 45.01 6.96
C ALA A 422 3.83 44.12 6.66
N GLU A 423 3.42 44.03 5.39
CA GLU A 423 2.29 43.18 4.99
C GLU A 423 2.60 41.70 5.14
N LEU A 424 3.82 41.25 4.79
CA LEU A 424 4.22 39.86 5.03
C LEU A 424 4.43 39.54 6.52
N ALA A 425 4.76 40.53 7.35
CA ALA A 425 4.78 40.34 8.80
C ALA A 425 3.37 40.22 9.37
N ARG A 426 2.37 40.89 8.77
CA ARG A 426 0.96 40.84 9.15
C ARG A 426 0.28 39.56 8.65
N GLU A 427 0.53 39.19 7.40
CA GLU A 427 -0.04 38.02 6.73
C GLU A 427 1.06 37.18 6.05
N PRO A 428 1.77 36.34 6.82
CA PRO A 428 2.94 35.59 6.34
C PRO A 428 2.61 34.54 5.27
N VAL A 429 1.34 34.21 5.08
CA VAL A 429 0.88 33.28 4.04
C VAL A 429 0.93 33.89 2.64
N ASN A 430 0.96 35.22 2.51
CA ASN A 430 1.00 35.90 1.23
C ASN A 430 2.37 35.78 0.56
N LEU A 431 2.37 35.72 -0.76
CA LEU A 431 3.58 35.87 -1.56
C LEU A 431 3.87 37.35 -1.77
N TRP A 432 5.13 37.78 -1.64
CA TRP A 432 5.53 39.18 -1.87
C TRP A 432 5.05 39.75 -3.21
N LYS A 433 4.92 38.90 -4.24
CA LYS A 433 4.41 39.30 -5.56
C LYS A 433 2.97 39.79 -5.50
N ASN A 434 2.12 39.13 -4.71
CA ASN A 434 0.72 39.52 -4.56
C ASN A 434 0.62 40.88 -3.87
N VAL A 435 1.47 41.12 -2.85
CA VAL A 435 1.55 42.42 -2.19
C VAL A 435 2.01 43.51 -3.17
N VAL A 436 2.99 43.22 -4.04
CA VAL A 436 3.43 44.15 -5.09
C VAL A 436 2.31 44.41 -6.12
N GLU A 437 1.53 43.39 -6.45
CA GLU A 437 0.39 43.50 -7.35
C GLU A 437 -0.70 44.41 -6.76
N GLU A 438 -1.07 44.22 -5.49
CA GLU A 438 -1.99 45.11 -4.77
C GLU A 438 -1.48 46.55 -4.71
N VAL A 439 -0.18 46.74 -4.47
CA VAL A 439 0.44 48.08 -4.51
C VAL A 439 0.35 48.66 -5.92
N SER A 440 0.57 47.87 -6.97
CA SER A 440 0.48 48.32 -8.36
C SER A 440 -0.96 48.75 -8.72
N GLU A 441 -1.98 48.01 -8.27
CA GLU A 441 -3.38 48.39 -8.43
C GLU A 441 -3.70 49.69 -7.67
N GLY A 442 -3.19 49.83 -6.45
CA GLY A 442 -3.32 51.05 -5.65
C GLY A 442 -2.67 52.25 -6.33
N ILE A 443 -1.51 52.07 -6.94
CA ILE A 443 -0.82 53.11 -7.72
C ILE A 443 -1.69 53.54 -8.91
N ILE A 444 -2.25 52.60 -9.67
CA ILE A 444 -3.13 52.91 -10.81
C ILE A 444 -4.38 53.68 -10.35
N LYS A 445 -4.99 53.30 -9.23
CA LYS A 445 -6.18 53.98 -8.66
C LYS A 445 -5.85 55.40 -8.18
N ASN A 446 -4.69 55.59 -7.56
CA ASN A 446 -4.32 56.84 -6.89
C ASN A 446 -3.63 57.85 -7.83
N TYR A 447 -2.98 57.37 -8.89
CA TYR A 447 -2.26 58.20 -9.84
C TYR A 447 -2.83 58.00 -11.24
N ARG A 448 -3.86 58.79 -11.58
CA ARG A 448 -4.47 58.78 -12.92
C ARG A 448 -3.46 59.20 -14.00
N PHE A 449 -3.41 58.44 -15.10
CA PHE A 449 -2.71 58.77 -16.34
C PHE A 449 -3.67 59.33 -17.38
#